data_AF-X1NCT7-F1
#
_entry.id   AF-X1NCT7-F1
#
_cell.length_a   1.000
_cell.length_b   1.000
_cell.length_c   1.000
_cell.angle_alpha   90.00
_cell.angle_beta   90.00
_cell.angle_gamma   90.00
#
_symmetry.space_group_name_H-M   'P 1'
#
loop_
_entity.id
_entity.type
_entity.pdbx_description
1 polymer ?
#
loop_
_entity_poly.entity_id
_entity_poly.type
_entity_poly.pdbx_seq_one_letter_code
_entity_poly.pdbx_strand_id
1 'polypeptide(L)'
;MQLSEIYEPIQQDLAKVEDMMKSVSKADLSWLPKQLAHDLRDSGKLAELLTYSLKSGGKRIRPALTLLSGKFYNYDLDYLLPMATAVEIMHTATLVHDDAIDQFKQKLPTQKRETYEDGSIWVEGE
;
A
#
# COMPACT_ATOMS: atom_id res chain seq x y z
N MET A 1 -13.96 3.36 25.15
CA MET A 1 -12.93 4.04 24.37
C MET A 1 -13.35 4.02 22.91
N GLN A 2 -13.69 5.18 22.36
CA GLN A 2 -14.07 5.33 20.95
C GLN A 2 -12.84 5.54 20.08
N LEU A 3 -12.93 5.19 18.78
CA LEU A 3 -11.83 5.40 17.82
C LEU A 3 -11.43 6.88 17.69
N SER A 4 -12.40 7.79 17.76
CA SER A 4 -12.17 9.24 17.78
C SER A 4 -11.26 9.67 18.93
N GLU A 5 -11.45 9.12 20.12
CA GLU A 5 -10.64 9.43 21.32
C GLU A 5 -9.20 8.94 21.17
N ILE A 6 -8.97 7.81 20.47
CA ILE A 6 -7.63 7.25 20.26
C ILE A 6 -6.82 8.11 19.27
N TYR A 7 -7.49 8.68 18.27
CA TYR A 7 -6.84 9.39 17.16
C TYR A 7 -6.69 10.88 17.43
N GLU A 8 -7.48 11.44 18.35
CA GLU A 8 -7.43 12.85 18.74
C GLU A 8 -5.99 13.39 18.95
N PRO A 9 -5.08 12.69 19.67
CA PRO A 9 -3.75 13.22 19.97
C PRO A 9 -2.80 13.32 18.76
N ILE A 10 -3.17 12.72 17.63
CA ILE A 10 -2.35 12.60 16.43
C ILE A 10 -3.10 13.03 15.16
N GLN A 11 -4.32 13.55 15.28
CA GLN A 11 -5.20 13.78 14.13
C GLN A 11 -4.61 14.80 13.14
N GLN A 12 -3.98 15.86 13.64
CA GLN A 12 -3.29 16.84 12.80
C GLN A 12 -2.06 16.25 12.12
N ASP A 13 -1.34 15.35 12.79
CA ASP A 13 -0.12 14.75 12.26
C ASP A 13 -0.45 13.67 11.23
N LEU A 14 -1.57 12.95 11.38
CA LEU A 14 -2.11 12.09 10.34
C LEU A 14 -2.45 12.85 9.06
N ALA A 15 -3.02 14.05 9.16
CA ALA A 15 -3.28 14.90 7.99
C ALA A 15 -1.97 15.27 7.27
N LYS A 16 -0.90 15.56 8.02
CA LYS A 16 0.44 15.82 7.44
C LYS A 16 1.02 14.58 6.77
N VAL A 17 0.83 13.38 7.33
CA VAL A 17 1.23 12.12 6.69
C VAL A 17 0.56 11.97 5.34
N GLU A 18 -0.75 12.24 5.25
CA GLU A 18 -1.50 12.18 4.00
C GLU A 18 -0.99 13.21 2.98
N ASP A 19 -0.70 14.42 3.42
CA ASP A 19 -0.14 15.45 2.54
C ASP A 19 1.26 15.09 2.04
N MET A 20 2.08 14.44 2.88
CA MET A 20 3.37 13.92 2.44
C MET A 20 3.23 12.74 1.48
N MET A 21 2.25 11.85 1.65
CA MET A 21 1.96 10.82 0.65
C MET A 21 1.52 11.44 -0.70
N LYS A 22 0.71 12.50 -0.67
CA LYS A 22 0.32 13.25 -1.87
C LYS A 22 1.49 14.00 -2.51
N SER A 23 2.52 14.37 -1.75
CA SER A 23 3.72 15.00 -2.32
C SER A 23 4.61 13.95 -3.00
N VAL A 24 4.72 12.74 -2.44
CA VAL A 24 5.46 11.62 -3.03
C VAL A 24 4.89 11.23 -4.40
N SER A 25 3.57 11.29 -4.60
CA SER A 25 2.97 11.02 -5.90
C SER A 25 3.38 12.02 -7.00
N LYS A 26 3.90 13.19 -6.62
CA LYS A 26 4.37 14.25 -7.51
C LYS A 26 5.89 14.31 -7.62
N ALA A 27 6.61 13.39 -6.97
CA ALA A 27 8.06 13.40 -6.92
C ALA A 27 8.69 13.34 -8.32
N ASP A 28 9.90 13.87 -8.43
CA ASP A 28 10.68 13.75 -9.65
C ASP A 28 11.24 12.34 -9.81
N LEU A 29 10.82 11.68 -10.89
CA LEU A 29 11.24 10.34 -11.26
C LEU A 29 12.21 10.36 -12.43
N SER A 30 12.86 11.51 -12.69
CA SER A 30 13.87 11.69 -13.75
C SER A 30 15.05 10.71 -13.64
N TRP A 31 15.29 10.16 -12.45
CA TRP A 31 16.29 9.11 -12.20
C TRP A 31 15.88 7.72 -12.71
N LEU A 32 14.58 7.49 -12.99
CA LEU A 32 14.12 6.23 -13.57
C LEU A 32 14.49 6.13 -15.05
N PRO A 33 14.69 4.91 -15.57
CA PRO A 33 14.81 4.70 -17.01
C PRO A 33 13.65 5.37 -17.75
N LYS A 34 13.94 6.12 -18.82
CA LYS A 34 12.96 6.97 -19.54
C LYS A 34 11.65 6.26 -19.88
N GLN A 35 11.74 4.97 -20.22
CA GLN A 35 10.59 4.13 -20.57
C GLN A 35 9.68 3.88 -19.35
N LEU A 36 10.26 3.62 -18.19
CA LEU A 36 9.51 3.44 -16.94
C LEU A 36 9.02 4.79 -16.38
N ALA A 37 9.81 5.85 -16.52
CA ALA A 37 9.41 7.21 -16.12
C ALA A 37 8.18 7.69 -16.91
N HIS A 38 8.16 7.47 -18.24
CA HIS A 38 7.03 7.76 -19.11
C HIS A 38 5.78 6.97 -18.67
N ASP A 39 5.91 5.66 -18.48
CA ASP A 39 4.79 4.79 -18.11
C ASP A 39 4.23 5.06 -16.72
N LEU A 40 5.00 5.64 -15.79
CA LEU A 40 4.54 5.95 -14.43
C LEU A 40 4.05 7.40 -14.27
N ARG A 41 4.69 8.37 -14.93
CA ARG A 41 4.30 9.80 -14.86
C ARG A 41 3.15 10.13 -15.80
N ASP A 42 3.26 9.80 -17.09
CA ASP A 42 2.27 10.24 -18.09
C ASP A 42 0.96 9.45 -17.99
N SER A 43 1.01 8.21 -17.49
CA SER A 43 -0.19 7.41 -17.22
C SER A 43 -0.95 7.84 -15.96
N GLY A 44 -0.32 8.63 -15.08
CA GLY A 44 -0.87 8.94 -13.76
C GLY A 44 -0.98 7.73 -12.81
N LYS A 45 -0.50 6.54 -13.19
CA LYS A 45 -0.68 5.30 -12.40
C LYS A 45 -0.12 5.40 -11.00
N LEU A 46 1.05 6.02 -10.79
CA LEU A 46 1.60 6.16 -9.44
C LEU A 46 0.69 7.03 -8.56
N ALA A 47 0.19 8.13 -9.11
CA ALA A 47 -0.75 8.99 -8.42
C ALA A 47 -2.09 8.28 -8.18
N GLU A 48 -2.55 7.46 -9.11
CA GLU A 48 -3.76 6.65 -8.98
C GLU A 48 -3.60 5.60 -7.86
N LEU A 49 -2.48 4.88 -7.80
CA LEU A 49 -2.22 3.86 -6.77
C LEU A 49 -2.11 4.48 -5.38
N LEU A 50 -1.38 5.59 -5.25
CA LEU A 50 -1.29 6.32 -3.99
C LEU A 50 -2.64 6.92 -3.61
N THR A 51 -3.39 7.46 -4.57
CA THR A 51 -4.75 7.99 -4.34
C THR A 51 -5.74 6.88 -4.00
N TYR A 52 -5.63 5.70 -4.58
CA TYR A 52 -6.43 4.52 -4.26
C TYR A 52 -6.17 4.07 -2.83
N SER A 53 -4.90 4.00 -2.44
CA SER A 53 -4.49 3.75 -1.05
C SER A 53 -4.97 4.84 -0.08
N LEU A 54 -5.07 6.10 -0.55
CA LEU A 54 -5.64 7.19 0.22
C LEU A 54 -7.18 7.13 0.30
N LYS A 55 -7.87 6.72 -0.78
CA LYS A 55 -9.34 6.68 -0.89
C LYS A 55 -9.98 5.44 -0.29
N SER A 56 -9.23 4.35 -0.12
CA SER A 56 -9.74 3.09 0.45
C SER A 56 -10.20 3.21 1.91
N GLY A 57 -10.21 4.42 2.50
CA GLY A 57 -10.84 4.68 3.79
C GLY A 57 -10.22 3.85 4.91
N GLY A 58 -8.95 3.47 4.74
CA GLY A 58 -8.22 2.72 5.74
C GLY A 58 -8.24 3.51 7.04
N LYS A 59 -8.44 2.81 8.16
CA LYS A 59 -8.35 3.38 9.52
C LYS A 59 -6.99 4.04 9.81
N ARG A 60 -6.07 4.14 8.83
CA ARG A 60 -4.68 4.63 8.95
C ARG A 60 -3.96 4.05 10.15
N ILE A 61 -4.22 2.77 10.43
CA ILE A 61 -3.71 2.10 11.64
C ILE A 61 -2.19 2.12 11.64
N ARG A 62 -1.53 1.98 10.49
CA ARG A 62 -0.06 1.94 10.40
C ARG A 62 0.58 3.32 10.67
N PRO A 63 0.17 4.41 10.00
CA PRO A 63 0.57 5.76 10.41
C PRO A 63 0.23 6.08 11.85
N ALA A 64 -1.00 5.76 12.28
CA ALA A 64 -1.48 6.07 13.62
C ALA A 64 -0.67 5.35 14.70
N LEU A 65 -0.39 4.06 14.50
CA LEU A 65 0.44 3.28 15.41
C LEU A 65 1.85 3.85 15.48
N THR A 66 2.43 4.29 14.36
CA THR A 66 3.77 4.90 14.33
C THR A 66 3.81 6.20 15.14
N LEU A 67 2.85 7.10 14.90
CA LEU A 67 2.74 8.37 15.62
C LEU A 67 2.46 8.16 17.12
N LEU A 68 1.48 7.31 17.46
CA LEU A 68 1.15 6.99 18.85
C LEU A 68 2.31 6.31 19.57
N SER A 69 3.10 5.48 18.88
CA SER A 69 4.30 4.85 19.46
C SER A 69 5.32 5.91 19.90
N GLY A 70 5.47 6.99 19.12
CA GLY A 70 6.30 8.14 19.49
C GLY A 70 5.85 8.85 20.77
N LYS A 71 4.54 8.81 21.11
CA LYS A 71 4.00 9.42 22.34
C LYS A 71 4.45 8.72 23.62
N PHE A 72 4.96 7.48 23.54
CA PHE A 72 5.54 6.77 24.69
C PHE A 72 6.99 7.20 24.99
N TYR A 73 7.61 8.02 24.13
CA TYR A 73 8.97 8.51 24.30
C TYR A 73 9.07 9.99 23.86
N ASN A 74 10.21 10.40 23.30
CA ASN A 74 10.39 11.72 22.70
C ASN A 74 9.59 11.82 21.39
N TYR A 75 8.50 12.58 21.42
CA TYR A 75 7.68 12.84 20.25
C TYR A 75 8.35 13.86 19.34
N ASP A 76 9.08 13.36 18.34
CA ASP A 76 9.76 14.18 17.35
C ASP A 76 9.14 13.96 15.97
N LEU A 77 8.37 14.95 15.52
CA LEU A 77 7.63 14.86 14.27
C LEU A 77 8.56 14.85 13.05
N ASP A 78 9.78 15.40 13.15
CA ASP A 78 10.73 15.44 12.04
C ASP A 78 11.20 14.02 11.66
N TYR A 79 11.21 13.10 12.63
CA TYR A 79 11.47 11.67 12.38
C TYR A 79 10.19 10.85 12.20
N LEU A 80 9.15 11.14 12.97
CA LEU A 80 7.92 10.34 12.97
C LEU A 80 7.12 10.51 11.68
N LEU A 81 7.11 11.72 11.10
CA LEU A 81 6.41 12.01 9.86
C LEU A 81 6.95 11.19 8.68
N PRO A 82 8.26 11.21 8.35
CA PRO A 82 8.80 10.36 7.29
C PRO A 82 8.66 8.88 7.58
N MET A 83 8.78 8.45 8.84
CA MET A 83 8.59 7.06 9.21
C MET A 83 7.15 6.57 8.97
N ALA A 84 6.15 7.33 9.45
CA ALA A 84 4.75 6.99 9.29
C ALA A 84 4.35 6.94 7.80
N THR A 85 4.84 7.89 7.00
CA THR A 85 4.64 7.89 5.54
C THR A 85 5.33 6.71 4.87
N ALA A 86 6.57 6.39 5.23
CA ALA A 86 7.32 5.27 4.64
C ALA A 86 6.64 3.92 4.90
N VAL A 87 6.14 3.69 6.12
CA VAL A 87 5.43 2.45 6.47
C VAL A 87 4.15 2.29 5.64
N GLU A 88 3.37 3.37 5.45
CA GLU A 88 2.16 3.30 4.65
C GLU A 88 2.47 3.10 3.16
N ILE A 89 3.49 3.78 2.62
CA ILE A 89 3.92 3.58 1.22
C ILE A 89 4.38 2.13 1.00
N MET A 90 5.15 1.57 1.94
CA MET A 90 5.58 0.17 1.86
C MET A 90 4.38 -0.78 1.88
N HIS A 91 3.37 -0.49 2.71
CA HIS A 91 2.11 -1.25 2.70
C HIS A 91 1.36 -1.12 1.37
N THR A 92 1.29 0.08 0.78
CA THR A 92 0.71 0.26 -0.56
C THR A 92 1.46 -0.56 -1.59
N ALA A 93 2.79 -0.60 -1.53
CA ALA A 93 3.62 -1.38 -2.45
C ALA A 93 3.34 -2.89 -2.36
N THR A 94 3.13 -3.43 -1.15
CA THR A 94 2.77 -4.86 -1.00
C THR A 94 1.40 -5.16 -1.60
N LEU A 95 0.41 -4.28 -1.43
CA LEU A 95 -0.92 -4.47 -2.04
C LEU A 95 -0.84 -4.50 -3.57
N VAL A 96 -0.11 -3.56 -4.17
CA VAL A 96 0.10 -3.50 -5.62
C VAL A 96 0.82 -4.76 -6.12
N HIS A 97 1.82 -5.23 -5.36
CA HIS A 97 2.55 -6.44 -5.68
C HIS A 97 1.65 -7.69 -5.61
N ASP A 98 0.80 -7.80 -4.60
CA ASP A 98 -0.16 -8.90 -4.44
C ASP A 98 -1.18 -8.90 -5.59
N ASP A 99 -1.74 -7.74 -5.94
CA ASP A 99 -2.66 -7.58 -7.07
C ASP A 99 -2.02 -7.99 -8.40
N ALA A 100 -0.74 -7.64 -8.62
CA ALA A 100 0.00 -8.04 -9.80
C ALA A 100 0.15 -9.56 -9.85
N ILE A 101 0.60 -10.20 -8.75
CA ILE A 101 0.75 -11.65 -8.65
C ILE A 101 -0.58 -12.37 -8.91
N ASP A 102 -1.69 -11.89 -8.34
CA ASP A 102 -2.98 -12.55 -8.48
C ASP A 102 -3.55 -12.43 -9.89
N GLN A 103 -3.30 -11.32 -10.59
CA GLN A 103 -3.59 -11.22 -12.03
C GLN A 103 -2.78 -12.20 -12.88
N PHE A 104 -1.52 -12.49 -12.51
CA PHE A 104 -0.74 -13.54 -13.18
C PHE A 104 -1.28 -14.94 -12.91
N LYS A 105 -1.73 -15.22 -11.67
CA LYS A 105 -2.38 -16.50 -11.33
C LYS A 105 -3.68 -16.74 -12.09
N GLN A 106 -4.48 -15.70 -12.34
CA GLN A 106 -5.70 -15.82 -13.16
C GLN A 106 -5.40 -16.10 -14.65
N LYS A 107 -4.25 -15.66 -15.15
CA LYS A 107 -3.85 -15.86 -16.55
C LYS A 107 -3.18 -17.21 -16.80
N LEU A 108 -2.60 -17.82 -15.77
CA LEU A 108 -2.21 -19.22 -15.82
C LEU A 108 -3.51 -20.05 -15.70
N PRO A 109 -3.74 -21.06 -16.55
CA PRO A 109 -4.83 -21.97 -16.31
C PRO A 109 -4.59 -22.58 -14.94
N THR A 110 -5.45 -22.27 -13.98
CA THR A 110 -5.57 -23.08 -12.76
C THR A 110 -5.76 -24.50 -13.28
N GLN A 111 -4.74 -25.36 -13.11
CA GLN A 111 -4.87 -26.78 -13.45
C GLN A 111 -6.20 -27.23 -12.86
N LYS A 112 -7.16 -27.56 -13.73
CA LYS A 112 -8.46 -28.07 -13.30
C LYS A 112 -8.17 -29.39 -12.62
N ARG A 113 -8.19 -29.40 -11.28
CA ARG A 113 -8.23 -30.65 -10.53
C ARG A 113 -9.67 -31.12 -10.53
N GLU A 114 -9.97 -32.05 -11.43
CA GLU A 114 -11.21 -32.82 -11.36
C GLU A 114 -10.99 -33.97 -10.37
N THR A 115 -11.78 -33.96 -9.28
CA THR A 115 -11.87 -35.06 -8.33
C THR A 115 -13.01 -35.98 -8.76
N TYR A 116 -12.70 -37.24 -9.04
CA TYR A 116 -13.71 -38.26 -9.32
C TYR A 116 -14.38 -38.74 -8.02
N GLU A 117 -15.58 -39.33 -8.13
CA GLU A 117 -16.35 -39.82 -6.96
C GLU A 117 -15.59 -40.87 -6.12
N ASP A 118 -14.55 -41.49 -6.69
CA ASP A 118 -13.68 -42.45 -6.01
C ASP A 118 -12.50 -41.82 -5.25
N GLY A 119 -12.37 -40.50 -5.27
CA GLY A 119 -11.30 -39.76 -4.60
C GLY A 119 -9.97 -39.70 -5.34
N SER A 120 -9.89 -40.21 -6.57
CA SER A 120 -8.70 -40.06 -7.40
C SER A 120 -8.59 -38.63 -7.97
N ILE A 121 -7.35 -38.10 -7.99
CA ILE A 121 -7.03 -36.76 -8.52
C ILE A 121 -6.26 -36.95 -9.81
N TRP A 122 -6.81 -36.47 -10.92
CA TRP A 122 -6.07 -36.33 -12.17
C TRP A 122 -5.46 -34.93 -12.25
N VAL A 123 -4.16 -34.88 -12.56
CA VAL A 123 -3.43 -33.64 -12.82
C VAL A 123 -3.06 -33.66 -14.29
N GLU A 124 -3.70 -32.81 -15.08
CA GLU A 124 -3.39 -32.70 -16.51
C GLU A 124 -2.04 -31.96 -16.67
N GLY A 125 -1.05 -32.65 -17.22
CA GLY A 125 0.19 -32.02 -17.69
C GLY A 125 1.31 -33.01 -18.00
N GLU A 126 1.69 -33.09 -19.27
CA GLU A 126 3.05 -32.84 -19.79
C GLU A 126 3.00 -32.60 -21.30
#